data_AF-A0AA39U879-F1
#
_entry.id   AF-A0AA39U879-F1
#
_cell.length_a   1.000
_cell.length_b   1.000
_cell.length_c   1.000
_cell.angle_alpha   90.00
_cell.angle_beta   90.00
_cell.angle_gamma   90.00
#
_symmetry.space_group_name_H-M   'P 1'
#
loop_
_entity.id
_entity.type
_entity.pdbx_description
1 polymer ?
#
loop_
_entity_poly.entity_id
_entity_poly.type
_entity_poly.pdbx_seq_one_letter_code
_entity_poly.pdbx_strand_id
1 'polypeptide(L)'
;FGGMIVIFTGDLYQFPPVRGTPVYTTVKEHTAIDDHNLMKRLGRMVWNTLTDAVCLEEQKRMESDPQYAEAVERLRRRQCTTEDVELFNERV
;
A
#
# COMPACT_ATOMS: atom_id res chain seq x y z
N PHE A 1 2.58 -13.05 16.72
CA PHE A 1 2.72 -11.96 17.71
C PHE A 1 2.50 -12.42 19.16
N GLY A 2 3.04 -13.58 19.57
CA GLY A 2 2.97 -14.02 20.98
C GLY A 2 1.55 -14.16 21.56
N GLY A 3 0.56 -14.54 20.75
CA GLY A 3 -0.84 -14.64 21.18
C GLY A 3 -1.63 -13.32 21.14
N MET A 4 -1.03 -12.21 20.71
CA MET A 4 -1.73 -10.93 20.55
C MET A 4 -2.58 -10.88 19.28
N ILE A 5 -3.75 -10.26 19.39
CA ILE A 5 -4.55 -9.82 18.24
C ILE A 5 -3.84 -8.63 17.61
N VAL A 6 -3.59 -8.68 16.31
CA VAL A 6 -2.93 -7.62 15.56
C VAL A 6 -3.78 -7.23 14.36
N ILE A 7 -4.05 -5.93 14.24
CA ILE A 7 -4.79 -5.36 13.12
C ILE A 7 -3.84 -4.44 12.36
N PHE A 8 -3.56 -4.79 11.11
CA PHE A 8 -2.83 -3.93 10.18
C PHE A 8 -3.81 -3.05 9.42
N THR A 9 -3.52 -1.76 9.36
CA THR A 9 -4.32 -0.79 8.61
C THR A 9 -3.40 0.07 7.74
N GLY A 10 -3.90 0.50 6.59
CA GLY A 10 -3.14 1.33 5.65
C GLY A 10 -3.59 1.12 4.22
N ASP A 11 -2.85 1.72 3.30
CA ASP A 11 -3.08 1.60 1.86
C ASP A 11 -1.78 1.24 1.15
N LEU A 12 -1.77 0.08 0.50
CA LEU A 12 -0.58 -0.45 -0.19
C LEU A 12 -0.23 0.32 -1.48
N TYR A 13 -1.11 1.21 -1.96
CA TYR A 13 -0.81 2.11 -3.08
C TYR A 13 -0.04 3.37 -2.67
N GLN A 14 0.16 3.60 -1.38
CA GLN A 14 0.98 4.72 -0.89
C GLN A 14 2.48 4.41 -0.94
N PHE A 15 3.29 5.25 -0.30
CA PHE A 15 4.73 5.12 -0.30
C PHE A 15 5.19 3.80 0.32
N PRO A 16 6.14 3.09 -0.31
CA PRO A 16 6.81 1.96 0.33
C PRO A 16 7.67 2.45 1.52
N PRO A 17 8.05 1.54 2.44
CA PRO A 17 8.93 1.89 3.55
C PRO A 17 10.24 2.52 3.06
N VAL A 18 10.64 3.66 3.64
CA VAL A 18 11.91 4.32 3.33
C VAL A 18 13.07 3.41 3.73
N ARG A 19 13.90 3.02 2.76
CA ARG A 19 15.05 2.09 2.92
C ARG A 19 14.69 0.70 3.46
N GLY A 20 13.40 0.39 3.60
CA GLY A 20 12.91 -0.92 3.99
C GLY A 20 12.54 -1.78 2.78
N THR A 21 12.14 -3.03 3.04
CA THR A 21 11.55 -3.90 2.02
C THR A 21 10.09 -4.14 2.37
N PRO A 22 9.12 -3.84 1.48
CA PRO A 22 7.72 -4.08 1.78
C PRO A 22 7.44 -5.57 1.97
N VAL A 23 6.75 -5.93 3.04
CA VAL A 23 6.50 -7.32 3.44
C VAL A 23 5.57 -8.10 2.50
N TYR A 24 4.86 -7.40 1.62
CA TYR A 24 4.00 -8.00 0.59
C TYR A 24 4.79 -8.34 -0.70
N THR A 25 6.07 -7.99 -0.80
CA THR A 25 6.89 -8.29 -1.97
C THR A 25 7.58 -9.65 -1.87
N THR A 26 7.86 -10.26 -3.02
CA THR A 26 8.62 -11.52 -3.09
C THR A 26 10.06 -11.27 -2.63
N VAL A 27 10.54 -12.11 -1.71
CA VAL A 27 11.96 -12.11 -1.31
C VAL A 27 12.76 -12.85 -2.37
N LYS A 28 13.84 -12.25 -2.87
CA LYS A 28 14.71 -12.89 -3.87
C LYS A 28 15.29 -14.20 -3.34
N GLU A 29 15.41 -15.18 -4.24
CA GLU A 29 16.15 -16.40 -3.97
C GLU A 29 17.66 -16.12 -3.97
N HIS A 30 18.44 -16.98 -3.32
CA HIS A 30 19.90 -16.91 -3.28
C HIS A 30 20.48 -15.58 -2.76
N THR A 31 19.82 -14.95 -1.78
CA THR A 31 20.38 -13.80 -1.05
C THR A 31 21.48 -14.25 -0.09
N ALA A 32 22.41 -13.35 0.23
CA ALA A 32 23.39 -13.59 1.29
C ALA A 32 22.72 -13.98 2.62
N ILE A 33 23.40 -14.82 3.39
CA ILE A 33 22.96 -15.23 4.73
C ILE A 33 23.46 -14.14 5.69
N ASP A 34 22.60 -13.18 5.97
CA ASP A 34 22.82 -12.10 6.92
C ASP A 34 21.52 -11.78 7.69
N ASP A 35 21.66 -11.09 8.82
CA ASP A 35 20.52 -10.75 9.69
C ASP A 35 19.47 -9.92 8.94
N HIS A 36 19.90 -9.05 8.02
CA HIS A 36 19.01 -8.19 7.27
C HIS A 36 18.07 -8.99 6.34
N ASN A 37 18.63 -9.95 5.60
CA ASN A 37 17.88 -10.85 4.73
C ASN A 37 17.03 -11.85 5.54
N LEU A 38 17.51 -12.30 6.70
CA LEU A 38 16.73 -13.11 7.63
C LEU A 38 15.47 -12.35 8.10
N MET A 39 15.63 -11.10 8.55
CA MET A 39 14.50 -10.29 9.02
C MET A 39 13.45 -10.04 7.93
N LYS A 40 13.88 -9.83 6.68
CA LYS A 40 12.95 -9.72 5.53
C LYS A 40 12.13 -10.99 5.34
N ARG A 41 12.78 -12.16 5.41
CA ARG A 41 12.11 -13.47 5.28
C ARG A 41 11.13 -13.70 6.42
N LEU A 42 11.52 -13.41 7.67
CA LEU A 42 10.64 -13.48 8.83
C LEU A 42 9.42 -12.57 8.67
N GLY A 43 9.63 -11.30 8.29
CA GLY A 43 8.54 -10.35 8.04
C GLY A 43 7.58 -10.82 6.95
N ARG A 44 8.10 -11.35 5.84
CA ARG A 44 7.29 -11.95 4.77
C ARG A 44 6.49 -13.16 5.24
N MET A 45 7.10 -14.04 6.04
CA MET A 45 6.40 -15.19 6.61
C MET A 45 5.25 -14.74 7.52
N VAL A 46 5.48 -13.78 8.42
CA VAL A 46 4.42 -13.22 9.27
C VAL A 46 3.31 -12.59 8.43
N TRP A 47 3.64 -11.82 7.39
CA TRP A 47 2.63 -11.26 6.48
C TRP A 47 1.79 -12.35 5.81
N ASN A 48 2.38 -13.49 5.44
CA ASN A 48 1.66 -14.62 4.85
C ASN A 48 0.81 -15.40 5.85
N THR A 49 0.94 -15.15 7.16
CA THR A 49 0.03 -15.74 8.17
C THR A 49 -1.26 -14.96 8.36
N LEU A 50 -1.41 -13.80 7.74
CA LEU A 50 -2.66 -13.03 7.78
C LEU A 50 -3.76 -13.80 7.06
N THR A 51 -4.88 -14.03 7.76
CA THR A 51 -6.01 -14.84 7.28
C THR A 51 -7.08 -14.01 6.60
N ASP A 52 -7.19 -12.74 6.97
CA ASP A 52 -8.31 -11.88 6.60
C ASP A 52 -7.81 -10.52 6.11
N ALA A 53 -8.49 -10.00 5.10
CA ALA A 53 -8.30 -8.64 4.60
C ALA A 53 -9.67 -7.98 4.42
N VAL A 54 -9.82 -6.78 4.99
CA VAL A 54 -11.02 -5.96 4.84
C VAL A 54 -10.68 -4.75 3.99
N CYS A 55 -11.32 -4.63 2.82
CA CYS A 55 -11.16 -3.49 1.93
C CYS A 55 -12.29 -2.48 2.20
N LEU A 56 -11.93 -1.24 2.53
CA LEU A 56 -12.89 -0.13 2.62
C LEU A 56 -13.06 0.48 1.23
N GLU A 57 -14.30 0.58 0.77
CA GLU A 57 -14.62 1.04 -0.59
C GLU A 57 -15.15 2.48 -0.64
N GLU A 58 -15.69 2.97 0.47
CA GLU A 58 -16.31 4.30 0.51
C GLU A 58 -15.31 5.39 0.91
N GLN A 59 -15.14 6.38 0.04
CA GLN A 59 -14.26 7.51 0.25
C GLN A 59 -15.02 8.67 0.91
N LYS A 60 -14.70 8.98 2.17
CA LYS A 60 -15.37 10.03 2.95
C LYS A 60 -14.69 11.40 2.94
N ARG A 61 -13.38 11.49 2.67
CA ARG A 61 -12.63 12.76 2.72
C ARG A 61 -13.04 13.73 1.61
N MET A 62 -13.41 13.21 0.44
CA MET A 62 -13.71 13.96 -0.78
C MET A 62 -15.18 13.76 -1.19
N GLU A 63 -16.05 13.40 -0.25
CA GLU A 63 -17.47 13.12 -0.51
C GLU A 63 -18.21 14.32 -1.13
N SER A 64 -17.80 15.55 -0.78
CA SER A 64 -18.33 16.79 -1.34
C SER A 64 -17.79 17.13 -2.74
N ASP A 65 -16.78 16.41 -3.24
CA ASP A 65 -16.19 16.61 -4.56
C ASP A 65 -15.95 15.24 -5.27
N PRO A 66 -17.03 14.61 -5.79
CA PRO A 66 -16.95 13.30 -6.41
C PRO A 66 -16.03 13.25 -7.64
N GLN A 67 -15.97 14.34 -8.41
CA GLN A 67 -15.11 14.44 -9.59
C GLN A 67 -13.63 14.34 -9.19
N TYR A 68 -13.22 15.08 -8.16
CA TYR A 68 -11.86 15.01 -7.65
C TYR A 68 -11.57 13.66 -6.98
N ALA A 69 -12.55 13.09 -6.26
CA ALA A 69 -12.41 11.77 -5.66
C ALA A 69 -12.11 10.68 -6.72
N GLU A 70 -12.81 10.73 -7.85
CA GLU A 70 -12.61 9.78 -8.96
C GLU A 70 -11.24 9.92 -9.61
N ALA A 71 -10.78 11.16 -9.83
CA ALA A 71 -9.45 11.44 -10.36
C ALA A 71 -8.33 10.93 -9.43
N VAL A 72 -8.48 11.13 -8.10
CA VAL A 72 -7.52 10.62 -7.11
C VAL A 72 -7.53 9.09 -7.03
N GLU A 73 -8.68 8.43 -7.20
CA GLU A 73 -8.74 6.96 -7.24
C GLU A 73 -8.03 6.41 -8.50
N ARG A 74 -8.17 7.07 -9.65
CA ARG A 74 -7.38 6.76 -10.85
C ARG A 74 -5.89 6.98 -10.62
N LEU A 75 -5.50 8.09 -10.00
CA LEU A 75 -4.11 8.37 -9.63
C LEU A 75 -3.53 7.27 -8.75
N ARG A 76 -4.26 6.87 -7.71
CA ARG A 76 -3.90 5.78 -6.80
C ARG A 76 -3.60 4.48 -7.56
N ARG A 77 -4.42 4.14 -8.55
CA ARG A 77 -4.27 2.92 -9.37
C ARG A 77 -3.31 3.05 -10.55
N ARG A 78 -2.68 4.22 -10.74
CA ARG A 78 -1.83 4.56 -11.90
C ARG A 78 -2.59 4.50 -13.23
N GLN A 79 -3.84 4.98 -13.21
CA GLN A 79 -4.78 5.02 -14.33
C GLN A 79 -5.20 6.46 -14.68
N CYS A 80 -4.37 7.46 -14.35
CA CYS A 80 -4.67 8.86 -14.67
C CYS A 80 -4.86 9.07 -16.17
N THR A 81 -5.83 9.91 -16.50
CA THR A 81 -6.05 10.45 -17.85
C THR A 81 -5.44 11.84 -18.00
N THR A 82 -5.49 12.39 -19.22
CA THR A 82 -5.07 13.78 -19.46
C THR A 82 -5.97 14.77 -18.72
N GLU A 83 -7.27 14.48 -18.67
CA GLU A 83 -8.26 15.31 -17.97
C GLU A 83 -8.01 15.32 -16.45
N ASP A 84 -7.57 14.20 -15.86
CA ASP A 84 -7.18 14.17 -14.46
C ASP A 84 -5.97 15.10 -14.20
N VAL A 85 -5.00 15.12 -15.11
CA VAL A 85 -3.81 15.97 -15.01
C VAL A 85 -4.17 17.45 -15.14
N GLU A 86 -5.05 17.79 -16.08
CA GLU A 86 -5.59 19.15 -16.23
C GLU A 86 -6.32 19.58 -14.95
N LEU A 87 -7.22 18.74 -14.44
CA LEU A 87 -7.95 18.98 -13.18
C LEU A 87 -7.00 19.22 -11.99
N PHE A 88 -5.90 18.46 -11.90
CA PHE A 88 -4.92 18.66 -10.84
C PHE A 88 -4.15 19.97 -10.98
N ASN A 89 -3.77 20.35 -12.20
CA ASN A 89 -3.01 21.57 -12.46
C ASN A 89 -3.82 22.86 -12.23
N GLU A 90 -5.15 22.82 -12.35
CA GLU A 90 -6.01 23.97 -12.04
C GLU A 90 -6.03 24.36 -10.55
N ARG A 91 -5.58 23.46 -9.66
CA ARG A 91 -5.71 23.58 -8.20
C ARG A 91 -4.36 23.75 -7.48
N VAL A 92 -3.29 24.01 -8.23
CA VAL A 92 -1.91 24.27 -7.75
C VAL A 92 -1.52 25.72 -7.97
#